data_AF-A0A2Z6PHI1-F1
#
_entry.id   AF-A0A2Z6PHI1-F1
#
_cell.length_a   1.000
_cell.length_b   1.000
_cell.length_c   1.000
_cell.angle_alpha   90.00
_cell.angle_beta   90.00
_cell.angle_gamma   90.00
#
_symmetry.space_group_name_H-M   'P 1'
#
loop_
_entity.id
_entity.type
_entity.pdbx_description
1 polymer ?
#
loop_
_entity_poly.entity_id
_entity_poly.type
_entity_poly.pdbx_seq_one_letter_code
_entity_poly.pdbx_strand_id
1 'polypeptide(L)'
;MYGFSALLSSNELETLKNIDGFVAAYQDRTATIDTTHTFEYLSLDSPNGLWHASNFGDDIVVGVIDSGVWPESQSFKDDGMTKKIPNKWKGTCEIGQEFNTSMCNFKLVGARYFNKGVIASNPNVTISMNSARDSIGHGTHTSSTVAGN
;
A
#
# COMPACT_ATOMS: atom_id res chain seq x y z
N MET A 1 6.95 3.75 -18.72
CA MET A 1 7.28 4.97 -17.96
C MET A 1 8.49 4.65 -17.11
N TYR A 2 9.63 5.30 -17.35
CA TYR A 2 10.87 5.11 -16.58
C TYR A 2 11.04 6.33 -15.67
N GLY A 3 10.95 6.15 -14.36
CA GLY A 3 11.06 7.22 -13.38
C GLY A 3 11.39 6.65 -12.01
N PHE A 4 11.94 7.48 -11.14
CA PHE A 4 12.33 7.13 -9.78
C PHE A 4 12.22 8.34 -8.87
N SER A 5 12.15 8.10 -7.56
CA SER A 5 12.31 9.15 -6.55
C SER A 5 13.75 9.16 -6.04
N ALA A 6 14.27 10.35 -5.75
CA ALA A 6 15.60 10.54 -5.19
C ALA A 6 15.63 11.73 -4.25
N LEU A 7 16.50 11.66 -3.24
CA LEU A 7 16.86 12.79 -2.40
C LEU A 7 18.05 13.48 -3.06
N LEU A 8 17.87 14.73 -3.47
CA LEU A 8 18.89 15.54 -4.13
C LEU A 8 19.01 16.90 -3.45
N SER A 9 20.24 17.38 -3.32
CA SER A 9 20.52 18.79 -3.07
C SER A 9 20.19 19.63 -4.31
N SER A 10 20.06 20.95 -4.13
CA SER A 10 19.84 21.87 -5.25
C SER A 10 20.94 21.77 -6.32
N ASN A 11 22.20 21.59 -5.91
CA ASN A 11 23.32 21.48 -6.85
C ASN A 11 23.29 20.15 -7.64
N GLU A 12 22.92 19.04 -6.98
CA GLU A 12 22.78 17.75 -7.66
C GLU A 12 21.61 17.78 -8.66
N LEU A 13 20.50 18.42 -8.32
CA LEU A 13 19.37 18.61 -9.24
C LEU A 13 19.76 19.47 -10.45
N GLU A 14 20.48 20.58 -10.25
CA GLU A 14 20.97 21.41 -11.35
C GLU A 14 21.96 20.64 -12.24
N THR A 15 22.80 19.80 -11.65
CA THR A 15 23.69 18.92 -12.43
C THR A 15 22.87 17.91 -13.25
N LEU A 16 21.86 17.29 -12.64
CA LEU A 16 21.01 16.29 -13.27
C LEU A 16 20.22 16.83 -14.47
N LYS A 17 19.75 18.10 -14.39
CA LYS A 17 19.03 18.77 -15.49
C LYS A 17 19.85 18.89 -16.77
N ASN A 18 21.18 18.86 -16.67
CA ASN A 18 22.10 19.00 -17.81
C ASN A 18 22.54 17.65 -18.40
N ILE A 19 22.06 16.53 -17.88
CA ILE A 19 22.41 15.19 -18.39
C ILE A 19 21.48 14.80 -19.54
N ASP A 20 22.04 14.27 -20.62
CA ASP A 20 21.28 13.70 -21.73
C ASP A 20 20.30 12.63 -21.23
N GLY A 21 19.01 12.81 -21.52
CA GLY A 21 17.93 11.93 -21.05
C GLY A 21 17.15 12.45 -19.85
N PHE A 22 17.53 13.58 -19.26
CA PHE A 22 16.67 14.28 -18.31
C PHE A 22 15.40 14.79 -19.01
N VAL A 23 14.23 14.47 -18.45
CA VAL A 23 12.93 14.91 -18.99
C VAL A 23 12.28 15.93 -18.07
N ALA A 24 12.08 15.59 -16.80
CA ALA A 24 11.48 16.47 -15.80
C ALA A 24 11.81 15.97 -14.38
N ALA A 25 11.73 16.88 -13.41
CA ALA A 25 11.74 16.58 -11.98
C ALA A 25 10.66 17.41 -11.28
N TYR A 26 10.00 16.80 -10.30
CA TYR A 26 8.97 17.43 -9.49
C TYR A 26 9.32 17.23 -8.02
N GLN A 27 9.18 18.30 -7.22
CA GLN A 27 9.37 18.20 -5.79
C GLN A 27 8.30 17.30 -5.17
N ASP A 28 8.71 16.50 -4.19
CA ASP A 28 7.81 15.67 -3.39
C ASP A 28 6.78 16.53 -2.64
N ARG A 29 5.55 16.03 -2.52
CA ARG A 29 4.43 16.78 -1.92
C ARG A 29 3.65 15.88 -0.98
N THR A 30 3.22 16.47 0.14
CA THR A 30 2.31 15.79 1.07
C THR A 30 0.94 15.63 0.43
N ALA A 31 0.43 14.41 0.43
CA ALA A 31 -0.96 14.11 0.08
C ALA A 31 -1.84 14.12 1.33
N THR A 32 -3.10 14.47 1.17
CA THR A 32 -4.13 14.36 2.22
C THR A 32 -4.88 13.05 2.08
N ILE A 33 -5.37 12.56 3.21
CA ILE A 33 -6.22 11.37 3.25
C ILE A 33 -7.62 11.78 2.81
N ASP A 34 -8.11 11.18 1.74
CA ASP A 34 -9.44 11.44 1.19
C ASP A 34 -10.25 10.12 1.14
N THR A 35 -11.29 10.00 1.96
CA THR A 35 -12.43 9.11 1.67
C THR A 35 -13.73 9.79 2.07
N THR A 36 -14.71 9.80 1.16
CA THR A 36 -16.01 10.45 1.36
C THR A 36 -17.14 9.49 0.97
N HIS A 37 -17.35 8.43 1.77
CA HIS A 37 -18.47 7.46 1.69
C HIS A 37 -18.18 6.07 1.07
N THR A 38 -19.00 5.10 1.50
CA THR A 38 -18.97 3.65 1.20
C THR A 38 -19.78 3.29 -0.05
N PHE A 39 -19.48 2.13 -0.67
CA PHE A 39 -20.29 1.55 -1.74
C PHE A 39 -21.40 0.67 -1.15
N GLU A 40 -22.56 1.24 -0.82
CA GLU A 40 -23.78 0.42 -0.84
C GLU A 40 -24.36 0.52 -2.27
N TYR A 41 -25.00 -0.55 -2.76
CA TYR A 41 -25.72 -0.63 -4.07
C TYR A 41 -25.02 -1.30 -5.27
N LEU A 42 -24.21 -2.36 -5.12
CA LEU A 42 -23.56 -3.02 -6.29
C LEU A 42 -24.06 -4.43 -6.65
N SER A 43 -24.96 -5.05 -5.88
CA SER A 43 -25.59 -6.37 -6.18
C SER A 43 -24.62 -7.46 -6.69
N LEU A 44 -23.42 -7.52 -6.10
CA LEU A 44 -22.30 -8.34 -6.59
C LEU A 44 -22.49 -9.85 -6.37
N ASP A 45 -23.41 -10.23 -5.47
CA ASP A 45 -23.60 -11.56 -4.89
C ASP A 45 -24.67 -12.41 -5.59
N SER A 46 -25.28 -11.92 -6.69
CA SER A 46 -26.26 -12.72 -7.43
C SER A 46 -25.62 -14.02 -7.98
N PRO A 47 -26.40 -15.10 -8.25
CA PRO A 47 -25.85 -16.38 -8.72
C PRO A 47 -25.03 -16.30 -10.02
N ASN A 48 -25.26 -15.27 -10.85
CA ASN A 48 -24.47 -14.94 -12.04
C ASN A 48 -23.69 -13.61 -11.88
N GLY A 49 -23.53 -13.17 -10.64
CA GLY A 49 -22.90 -11.92 -10.25
C GLY A 49 -21.39 -11.96 -10.42
N LEU A 50 -20.78 -10.78 -10.34
CA LEU A 50 -19.35 -10.62 -10.59
C LEU A 50 -18.49 -11.48 -9.67
N TRP A 51 -18.91 -11.72 -8.43
CA TRP A 51 -18.16 -12.55 -7.48
C TRP A 51 -17.98 -13.99 -7.97
N HIS A 52 -19.04 -14.64 -8.44
CA HIS A 52 -18.92 -16.00 -8.98
C HIS A 52 -18.17 -16.01 -10.31
N ALA A 53 -18.43 -15.04 -11.18
CA ALA A 53 -17.77 -14.93 -12.48
C ALA A 53 -16.25 -14.67 -12.38
N SER A 54 -15.80 -13.99 -11.33
CA SER A 54 -14.39 -13.66 -11.09
C SER A 54 -13.68 -14.61 -10.14
N ASN A 55 -14.34 -15.68 -9.69
CA ASN A 55 -13.86 -16.55 -8.62
C ASN A 55 -13.44 -15.74 -7.37
N PHE A 56 -14.26 -14.76 -6.99
CA PHE A 56 -14.06 -13.85 -5.86
C PHE A 56 -12.75 -13.06 -5.92
N GLY A 57 -12.16 -12.90 -7.12
CA GLY A 57 -10.89 -12.22 -7.31
C GLY A 57 -9.65 -13.06 -6.95
N ASP A 58 -9.76 -14.39 -6.92
CA ASP A 58 -8.61 -15.28 -6.73
C ASP A 58 -7.50 -15.00 -7.75
N ASP A 59 -6.24 -15.18 -7.34
CA ASP A 59 -5.01 -14.83 -8.08
C ASP A 59 -4.82 -13.32 -8.41
N ILE A 60 -5.71 -12.44 -7.93
CA ILE A 60 -5.56 -10.99 -8.06
C ILE A 60 -5.03 -10.38 -6.77
N VAL A 61 -4.04 -9.48 -6.89
CA VAL A 61 -3.52 -8.70 -5.77
C VAL A 61 -3.86 -7.23 -5.99
N VAL A 62 -4.51 -6.62 -5.00
CA VAL A 62 -4.82 -5.19 -5.01
C VAL A 62 -3.84 -4.46 -4.09
N GLY A 63 -3.12 -3.48 -4.64
CA GLY A 63 -2.26 -2.59 -3.86
C GLY A 63 -3.05 -1.40 -3.34
N VAL A 64 -3.00 -1.16 -2.03
CA VAL A 64 -3.63 0.00 -1.38
C VAL A 64 -2.52 0.90 -0.82
N ILE A 65 -2.48 2.16 -1.27
CA ILE A 65 -1.52 3.17 -0.80
C ILE A 65 -2.27 4.07 0.18
N ASP A 66 -2.02 3.90 1.48
CA ASP A 66 -2.80 4.51 2.54
C ASP A 66 -1.96 4.61 3.84
N SER A 67 -2.59 4.88 5.00
CA SER A 67 -1.95 5.06 6.31
C SER A 67 -1.36 3.78 6.93
N GLY A 68 -1.45 2.64 6.25
CA GLY A 68 -1.00 1.33 6.72
C GLY A 68 -2.14 0.31 6.79
N VAL A 69 -1.91 -0.77 7.52
CA VAL A 69 -2.92 -1.82 7.79
C VAL A 69 -2.82 -2.31 9.23
N TRP A 70 -3.95 -2.65 9.85
CA TRP A 70 -4.01 -3.37 11.13
C TRP A 70 -4.16 -4.89 10.87
N PRO A 71 -3.05 -5.66 10.82
CA PRO A 71 -3.07 -7.03 10.32
C PRO A 71 -3.90 -8.00 11.17
N GLU A 72 -4.12 -7.70 12.45
CA GLU A 72 -4.92 -8.54 13.36
C GLU A 72 -6.44 -8.38 13.18
N SER A 73 -6.90 -7.49 12.29
CA SER A 73 -8.32 -7.33 11.98
C SER A 73 -8.91 -8.62 11.40
N GLN A 74 -10.17 -8.93 11.72
CA GLN A 74 -10.85 -10.11 11.18
C GLN A 74 -10.91 -10.09 9.66
N SER A 75 -11.01 -8.91 9.05
CA SER A 75 -11.05 -8.73 7.59
C SER A 75 -9.78 -9.19 6.87
N PHE A 76 -8.66 -9.40 7.58
CA PHE A 76 -7.41 -9.90 7.02
C PHE A 76 -7.05 -11.32 7.44
N LYS A 77 -7.98 -12.03 8.10
CA LYS A 77 -7.82 -13.47 8.30
C LYS A 77 -7.86 -14.19 6.95
N ASP A 78 -7.07 -15.23 6.83
CA ASP A 78 -6.93 -16.03 5.62
C ASP A 78 -7.76 -17.33 5.65
N ASP A 79 -8.77 -17.39 6.51
CA ASP A 79 -9.77 -18.45 6.52
C ASP A 79 -10.46 -18.54 5.15
N GLY A 80 -10.47 -19.72 4.54
CA GLY A 80 -11.05 -19.92 3.20
C GLY A 80 -10.16 -19.51 2.02
N MET A 81 -9.01 -18.89 2.26
CA MET A 81 -8.05 -18.56 1.20
C MET A 81 -7.36 -19.82 0.67
N THR A 82 -7.00 -19.80 -0.61
CA THR A 82 -6.06 -20.77 -1.15
C THR A 82 -4.72 -20.57 -0.44
N LYS A 83 -4.11 -21.64 0.11
CA LYS A 83 -2.81 -21.58 0.82
C LYS A 83 -1.64 -21.40 -0.15
N LYS A 84 -1.79 -20.50 -1.12
CA LYS A 84 -0.83 -20.23 -2.18
C LYS A 84 -0.92 -18.77 -2.59
N ILE A 85 0.18 -18.04 -2.41
CA ILE A 85 0.32 -16.69 -2.92
C ILE A 85 0.56 -16.76 -4.45
N PRO A 86 -0.02 -15.85 -5.26
CA PRO A 86 0.18 -15.80 -6.71
C PRO A 86 1.66 -15.85 -7.09
N ASN A 87 2.04 -16.71 -8.05
CA ASN A 87 3.45 -16.88 -8.46
C ASN A 87 4.10 -15.59 -9.00
N LYS A 88 3.26 -14.70 -9.54
CA LYS A 88 3.65 -13.37 -10.06
C LYS A 88 3.92 -12.37 -8.95
N TRP A 89 3.44 -12.59 -7.72
CA TRP A 89 3.73 -11.73 -6.58
C TRP A 89 5.22 -11.79 -6.24
N LYS A 90 5.83 -10.60 -6.15
CA LYS A 90 7.23 -10.40 -5.75
C LYS A 90 7.37 -9.35 -4.65
N GLY A 91 6.26 -8.97 -4.02
CA GLY A 91 6.27 -8.06 -2.89
C GLY A 91 6.84 -8.72 -1.64
N THR A 92 6.98 -7.92 -0.57
CA THR A 92 7.50 -8.38 0.72
C THR A 92 6.62 -7.86 1.85
N CYS A 93 6.70 -8.54 2.98
CA CYS A 93 6.24 -8.03 4.26
C CYS A 93 7.43 -7.31 4.92
N GLU A 94 7.47 -5.97 4.84
CA GLU A 94 8.56 -5.18 5.37
C GLU A 94 8.50 -5.13 6.89
N ILE A 95 9.62 -5.45 7.55
CA ILE A 95 9.74 -5.38 9.01
C ILE A 95 9.83 -3.92 9.43
N GLY A 96 9.16 -3.57 10.52
CA GLY A 96 9.27 -2.26 11.15
C GLY A 96 8.84 -2.33 12.61
N GLN A 97 8.64 -1.15 13.21
CA GLN A 97 8.12 -1.05 14.56
C GLN A 97 6.78 -1.80 14.71
N GLU A 98 6.71 -2.73 15.65
CA GLU A 98 5.51 -3.54 15.95
C GLU A 98 4.91 -4.25 14.71
N PHE A 99 5.75 -4.49 13.69
CA PHE A 99 5.34 -5.15 12.46
C PHE A 99 6.44 -6.10 11.98
N ASN A 100 6.13 -7.40 11.94
CA ASN A 100 7.09 -8.42 11.52
C ASN A 100 6.56 -9.22 10.33
N THR A 101 7.41 -10.07 9.74
CA THR A 101 7.04 -10.84 8.55
C THR A 101 5.90 -11.82 8.76
N SER A 102 5.65 -12.28 10.00
CA SER A 102 4.52 -13.18 10.31
C SER A 102 3.16 -12.50 10.35
N MET A 103 3.11 -11.17 10.23
CA MET A 103 1.85 -10.43 10.14
C MET A 103 1.25 -10.45 8.74
N CYS A 104 2.03 -10.84 7.73
CA CYS A 104 1.49 -11.20 6.42
C CYS A 104 1.10 -12.68 6.38
N ASN A 105 0.06 -12.99 5.63
CA ASN A 105 -0.52 -14.32 5.50
C ASN A 105 -1.03 -14.55 4.07
N PHE A 106 -1.94 -15.51 3.84
CA PHE A 106 -2.47 -15.75 2.50
C PHE A 106 -3.52 -14.71 2.04
N LYS A 107 -3.97 -13.82 2.92
CA LYS A 107 -4.88 -12.70 2.63
C LYS A 107 -4.13 -11.38 2.48
N LEU A 108 -3.41 -10.95 3.52
CA LEU A 108 -2.47 -9.83 3.48
C LEU A 108 -1.10 -10.35 2.99
N VAL A 109 -0.90 -10.38 1.68
CA VAL A 109 0.28 -11.01 1.05
C VAL A 109 1.55 -10.16 1.05
N GLY A 110 1.46 -8.88 1.43
CA GLY A 110 2.60 -8.02 1.69
C GLY A 110 2.20 -6.64 2.18
N ALA A 111 3.18 -5.97 2.79
CA ALA A 111 3.00 -4.68 3.43
C ALA A 111 4.32 -3.91 3.37
N ARG A 112 4.27 -2.65 2.97
CA ARG A 112 5.43 -1.75 2.79
C ARG A 112 5.06 -0.38 3.34
N TYR A 113 6.07 0.40 3.72
CA TYR A 113 5.87 1.79 4.14
C TYR A 113 6.95 2.69 3.54
N PHE A 114 6.61 3.94 3.27
CA PHE A 114 7.47 4.88 2.54
C PHE A 114 7.55 6.21 3.29
N ASN A 115 8.57 6.39 4.11
CA ASN A 115 8.75 7.59 4.94
C ASN A 115 10.05 8.37 4.67
N LYS A 116 10.87 7.91 3.72
CA LYS A 116 12.13 8.57 3.37
C LYS A 116 11.94 10.04 2.96
N GLY A 117 10.87 10.36 2.23
CA GLY A 117 10.52 11.74 1.86
C GLY A 117 10.19 12.60 3.08
N VAL A 118 9.43 12.06 4.03
CA VAL A 118 9.09 12.73 5.30
C VAL A 118 10.36 13.03 6.09
N ILE A 119 11.23 12.04 6.29
CA ILE A 119 12.50 12.19 7.01
C ILE A 119 13.42 13.20 6.30
N ALA A 120 13.49 13.16 4.97
CA ALA A 120 14.30 14.09 4.20
C ALA A 120 13.79 15.54 4.33
N SER A 121 12.47 15.73 4.36
CA SER A 121 11.84 17.06 4.50
C SER A 121 11.97 17.64 5.91
N ASN A 122 12.00 16.79 6.93
CA ASN A 122 12.16 17.17 8.33
C ASN A 122 12.99 16.11 9.08
N PRO A 123 14.33 16.25 9.13
CA PRO A 123 15.21 15.27 9.76
C PRO A 123 14.97 15.03 11.26
N ASN A 124 14.32 15.99 11.94
CA ASN A 124 14.00 15.90 13.37
C ASN A 124 12.59 15.33 13.62
N VAL A 125 11.92 14.82 12.59
CA VAL A 125 10.59 14.23 12.73
C VAL A 125 10.64 12.96 13.57
N THR A 126 9.75 12.86 14.56
CA THR A 126 9.53 11.64 15.30
C THR A 126 8.38 10.87 14.65
N ILE A 127 8.68 9.70 14.08
CA ILE A 127 7.67 8.80 13.52
C ILE A 127 7.27 7.81 14.61
N SER A 128 6.05 7.97 15.14
CA SER A 128 5.53 7.17 16.25
C SER A 128 5.29 5.70 15.90
N MET A 129 4.97 5.40 14.64
CA MET A 129 4.81 4.05 14.10
C MET A 129 5.63 3.92 12.81
N ASN A 130 6.90 3.53 12.96
CA ASN A 130 7.82 3.39 11.83
C ASN A 130 7.71 2.00 11.17
N SER A 131 6.52 1.71 10.64
CA SER A 131 6.20 0.45 9.95
C SER A 131 4.98 0.59 9.04
N ALA A 132 4.53 -0.51 8.46
CA ALA A 132 3.26 -0.58 7.73
C ALA A 132 2.03 -0.74 8.66
N ARG A 133 2.22 -0.78 9.99
CA ARG A 133 1.11 -0.84 10.94
C ARG A 133 0.32 0.45 10.91
N ASP A 134 -0.99 0.32 10.73
CA ASP A 134 -1.90 1.47 10.78
C ASP A 134 -2.05 1.97 12.21
N SER A 135 -1.84 3.26 12.42
CA SER A 135 -2.10 3.96 13.68
C SER A 135 -3.21 5.00 13.57
N ILE A 136 -3.84 5.12 12.40
CA ILE A 136 -4.88 6.11 12.09
C ILE A 136 -6.23 5.42 11.86
N GLY A 137 -6.22 4.27 11.17
CA GLY A 137 -7.40 3.44 10.90
C GLY A 137 -7.93 3.58 9.46
N HIS A 138 -7.55 4.63 8.74
CA HIS A 138 -8.04 4.88 7.38
C HIS A 138 -7.61 3.78 6.42
N GLY A 139 -6.33 3.43 6.38
CA GLY A 139 -5.82 2.36 5.52
C GLY A 139 -6.42 1.00 5.84
N THR A 140 -6.63 0.70 7.12
CA THR A 140 -7.37 -0.51 7.54
C THR A 140 -8.79 -0.52 6.99
N HIS A 141 -9.54 0.58 7.15
CA HIS A 141 -10.90 0.70 6.67
C HIS A 141 -10.99 0.62 5.13
N THR A 142 -10.14 1.35 4.41
CA THR A 142 -10.09 1.35 2.94
C THR A 142 -9.75 -0.03 2.41
N SER A 143 -8.72 -0.69 2.94
CA SER A 143 -8.31 -2.00 2.48
C SER A 143 -9.31 -3.12 2.82
N SER A 144 -9.98 -3.07 3.98
CA SER A 144 -11.07 -4.01 4.30
C SER A 144 -12.30 -3.80 3.42
N THR A 145 -12.55 -2.57 3.00
CA THR A 145 -13.65 -2.22 2.08
C THR A 145 -13.39 -2.79 0.68
N VAL A 146 -12.14 -2.74 0.21
CA VAL A 146 -11.75 -3.25 -1.11
C VAL A 146 -11.66 -4.78 -1.15
N ALA A 147 -11.07 -5.39 -0.11
CA ALA A 147 -10.72 -6.80 -0.14
C ALA A 147 -10.78 -7.44 1.25
N GLY A 148 -11.74 -7.08 2.11
CA GLY A 148 -11.99 -7.80 3.36
C GLY A 148 -12.37 -9.26 3.12
N ASN A 149 -12.08 -10.13 4.08
CA ASN A 149 -12.64 -11.48 4.16
C ASN A 149 -13.97 -11.45 4.94
#